data_AF-A0A8S3GSL7-F1
#
_entry.id   AF-A0A8S3GSL7-F1
#
_cell.length_a   1.000
_cell.length_b   1.000
_cell.length_c   1.000
_cell.angle_alpha   90.00
_cell.angle_beta   90.00
_cell.angle_gamma   90.00
#
_symmetry.space_group_name_H-M   'P 1'
#
loop_
_entity.id
_entity.type
_entity.pdbx_description
1 polymer ?
#
loop_
_entity_poly.entity_id
_entity_poly.type
_entity_poly.pdbx_seq_one_letter_code
_entity_poly.pdbx_strand_id
1 'polypeptide(L)'
;SKLALSIRTSVNETTGDTPAYLNFGRDPKLPLDLLITNPGNNEPLLPTSISPEVDTYKQYLSKNLLTAHRIAQEHNEVRKMQQKNNAETWKT
;
A
#
# COMPACT_ATOMS: atom_id res chain seq x y z
N SER A 1 12.69 -2.07 -9.07
CA SER A 1 12.18 -2.50 -10.38
C SER A 1 10.67 -2.71 -10.30
N LYS A 2 9.86 -2.11 -11.20
CA LYS A 2 8.37 -2.22 -11.18
C LYS A 2 7.88 -3.67 -11.32
N LEU A 3 8.52 -4.45 -12.19
CA LEU A 3 8.18 -5.86 -12.43
C LEU A 3 8.26 -6.73 -11.17
N ALA A 4 9.32 -6.56 -10.36
CA ALA A 4 9.50 -7.34 -9.13
C ALA A 4 8.44 -7.03 -8.07
N LEU A 5 7.90 -5.80 -8.06
CA LEU A 5 6.76 -5.47 -7.20
C LEU A 5 5.50 -6.18 -7.71
N SER A 6 5.20 -6.06 -9.00
CA SER A 6 4.02 -6.70 -9.60
C SER A 6 3.99 -8.20 -9.36
N ILE A 7 5.10 -8.91 -9.56
CA ILE A 7 5.18 -10.36 -9.30
C ILE A 7 4.89 -10.68 -7.82
N ARG A 8 5.39 -9.86 -6.89
CA ARG A 8 5.20 -10.08 -5.45
C ARG A 8 3.79 -9.79 -4.97
N THR A 9 3.04 -8.93 -5.66
CA THR A 9 1.69 -8.51 -5.29
C THR A 9 0.58 -9.20 -6.10
N SER A 10 0.93 -9.91 -7.18
CA SER A 10 -0.05 -10.68 -7.96
C SER A 10 -0.48 -11.93 -7.21
N VAL A 11 -1.79 -12.20 -7.21
CA VAL A 11 -2.36 -13.43 -6.64
C VAL A 11 -1.89 -14.63 -7.47
N ASN A 12 -1.43 -15.69 -6.80
CA ASN A 12 -1.12 -16.95 -7.44
C ASN A 12 -2.40 -17.81 -7.57
N GLU A 13 -2.61 -18.43 -8.74
CA GLU A 13 -3.82 -19.20 -9.05
C GLU A 13 -3.98 -20.47 -8.21
N THR A 14 -2.87 -21.12 -7.84
CA THR A 14 -2.88 -22.36 -7.06
C THR A 14 -3.10 -22.08 -5.58
N THR A 15 -2.37 -21.11 -5.01
CA THR A 15 -2.41 -20.83 -3.58
C THR A 15 -3.47 -19.80 -3.19
N GLY A 16 -3.98 -19.00 -4.13
CA GLY A 16 -4.97 -17.95 -3.86
C GLY A 16 -4.41 -16.70 -3.15
N ASP A 17 -3.11 -16.70 -2.83
CA ASP A 17 -2.43 -15.64 -2.10
C ASP A 17 -1.26 -15.04 -2.90
N THR A 18 -0.80 -13.86 -2.49
CA THR A 18 0.36 -13.20 -3.11
C THR A 18 1.67 -13.79 -2.60
N PRO A 19 2.73 -13.87 -3.44
CA PRO A 19 4.04 -14.31 -2.98
C PRO A 19 4.60 -13.48 -1.82
N ALA A 20 4.29 -12.17 -1.75
CA ALA A 20 4.69 -11.35 -0.61
C ALA A 20 4.00 -11.80 0.69
N TYR A 21 2.70 -12.06 0.64
CA TYR A 21 1.95 -12.54 1.80
C TYR A 21 2.45 -13.90 2.27
N LEU A 22 2.68 -14.84 1.36
CA LEU A 22 3.18 -16.18 1.71
C LEU A 22 4.57 -16.16 2.35
N ASN A 23 5.45 -15.24 1.92
CA ASN A 23 6.81 -15.16 2.46
C ASN A 23 6.91 -14.37 3.77
N PHE A 24 6.03 -13.40 3.99
CA PHE A 24 6.19 -12.41 5.08
C PHE A 24 4.95 -12.25 5.99
N GLY A 25 3.86 -12.95 5.71
CA GLY A 25 2.58 -12.85 6.43
C GLY A 25 1.89 -11.49 6.31
N ARG A 26 2.32 -10.64 5.38
CA ARG A 26 1.81 -9.27 5.19
C ARG A 26 2.05 -8.77 3.77
N ASP A 27 1.26 -7.79 3.37
CA ASP A 27 1.49 -7.08 2.11
C ASP A 27 2.84 -6.30 2.12
N PRO A 28 3.47 -6.14 0.94
CA PRO A 28 4.74 -5.46 0.86
C PRO A 28 4.59 -3.98 1.22
N LYS A 29 5.41 -3.51 2.16
CA LYS A 29 5.49 -2.08 2.52
C LYS A 29 6.00 -1.28 1.32
N LEU A 30 5.19 -0.34 0.86
CA LEU A 30 5.56 0.60 -0.18
C LEU A 30 6.50 1.67 0.40
N PRO A 31 7.32 2.34 -0.43
CA PRO A 31 8.13 3.47 0.03
C PRO A 31 7.30 4.55 0.74
N LEU A 32 6.04 4.70 0.32
CA LEU A 32 5.11 5.64 0.93
C LEU A 32 4.64 5.20 2.32
N ASP A 33 4.52 3.89 2.58
CA ASP A 33 4.25 3.38 3.92
C ASP A 33 5.34 3.80 4.91
N LEU A 34 6.59 3.87 4.46
CA LEU A 34 7.72 4.27 5.31
C LEU A 34 7.74 5.78 5.61
N LEU A 35 7.21 6.60 4.71
CA LEU A 35 7.09 8.06 4.89
C LEU A 35 5.92 8.43 5.79
N ILE A 36 4.89 7.59 5.84
CA ILE A 36 3.62 7.87 6.51
C ILE A 36 3.47 7.12 7.83
N THR A 37 4.01 5.90 7.93
CA THR A 37 3.86 5.03 9.11
C THR A 37 5.05 5.19 10.03
N ASN A 38 4.88 5.96 11.11
CA ASN A 38 5.77 5.93 12.26
C ASN A 38 5.34 4.77 13.20
N PRO A 39 6.22 3.87 13.66
CA PRO A 39 5.83 2.71 14.48
C PRO A 39 5.39 3.04 15.91
N GLY A 40 5.43 4.31 16.33
CA GLY A 40 5.15 4.72 17.71
C GLY A 40 3.88 5.52 17.89
N ASN A 41 3.61 6.47 16.99
CA ASN A 41 2.52 7.43 17.12
C ASN A 41 2.03 7.76 15.71
N ASN A 42 0.72 7.81 15.47
CA ASN A 42 0.08 8.18 14.20
C ASN A 42 0.30 9.67 13.81
N GLU A 43 1.47 10.22 14.13
CA GLU A 43 1.86 11.61 13.94
C GLU A 43 2.93 11.68 12.83
N PRO A 44 2.74 12.54 11.81
CA PRO A 44 3.75 12.75 10.77
C PRO A 44 5.04 13.29 11.39
N LEU A 45 6.15 12.54 11.28
CA LEU A 45 7.50 13.03 11.56
C LEU A 45 7.98 13.93 10.42
N LEU A 46 7.32 15.07 10.24
CA LEU A 46 7.87 16.14 9.43
C LEU A 46 8.81 16.94 10.32
N PRO A 47 10.08 17.15 9.95
CA PRO A 47 10.94 18.07 10.69
C PRO A 47 10.25 19.44 10.66
N THR A 48 9.97 20.00 11.84
CA THR A 48 9.39 21.34 12.02
C THR A 48 10.24 22.31 11.21
N SER A 49 9.69 22.85 10.13
CA SER A 49 10.39 23.84 9.33
C SER A 49 10.34 25.18 10.05
N ILE A 50 11.35 26.01 9.81
CA ILE A 50 11.46 27.35 10.41
C ILE A 50 10.37 28.30 9.84
N SER A 51 9.73 27.93 8.71
CA SER A 51 8.69 28.70 8.03
C SER A 51 7.32 28.01 8.12
N PRO A 52 6.26 28.73 8.56
CA PRO A 52 4.91 28.20 8.70
C PRO A 52 4.28 27.81 7.34
N GLU A 53 4.68 28.43 6.25
CA GLU A 53 4.22 28.10 4.89
C GLU A 53 4.71 26.71 4.47
N VAL A 54 5.98 26.40 4.79
CA VAL A 54 6.57 25.10 4.47
C VAL A 54 5.93 23.98 5.28
N ASP A 55 5.60 24.23 6.55
CA ASP A 55 4.89 23.26 7.39
C ASP A 55 3.46 23.02 6.90
N THR A 56 2.75 24.09 6.49
CA THR A 56 1.41 23.98 5.89
C THR A 56 1.45 23.14 4.60
N TYR A 57 2.44 23.38 3.75
CA TYR A 57 2.62 22.60 2.51
C TYR A 57 2.93 21.13 2.79
N LYS A 58 3.83 20.85 3.75
CA LYS A 58 4.17 19.48 4.17
C LYS A 58 2.96 18.73 4.72
N GLN A 59 2.13 19.37 5.54
CA GLN A 59 0.90 18.78 6.07
C GLN A 59 -0.10 18.48 4.94
N TYR A 60 -0.30 19.43 4.03
CA TYR A 60 -1.17 19.25 2.87
C TYR A 60 -0.72 18.08 1.99
N LEU A 61 0.58 18.02 1.67
CA LEU A 61 1.16 16.94 0.89
C LEU A 61 1.01 15.59 1.59
N SER A 62 1.29 15.53 2.89
CA SER A 62 1.18 14.30 3.68
C SER A 62 -0.26 13.80 3.72
N LYS A 63 -1.25 14.70 3.90
CA LYS A 63 -2.67 14.36 3.86
C LYS A 63 -3.11 13.82 2.50
N ASN A 64 -2.66 14.44 1.41
CA ASN A 64 -2.98 13.98 0.07
C ASN A 64 -2.36 12.61 -0.23
N LEU A 65 -1.10 12.41 0.18
CA LEU A 65 -0.41 11.14 0.06
C LEU A 65 -1.09 10.03 0.86
N LEU A 66 -1.49 10.31 2.11
CA LEU A 66 -2.28 9.41 2.95
C LEU A 66 -3.58 8.99 2.26
N THR A 67 -4.28 9.96 1.67
CA THR A 67 -5.55 9.71 0.96
C THR A 67 -5.33 8.85 -0.27
N ALA A 68 -4.35 9.19 -1.10
CA ALA A 68 -4.01 8.43 -2.30
C ALA A 68 -3.56 7.01 -1.96
N HIS A 69 -2.79 6.85 -0.87
CA HIS A 69 -2.34 5.56 -0.38
C HIS A 69 -3.52 4.67 0.03
N ARG A 70 -4.45 5.21 0.83
CA ARG A 70 -5.68 4.51 1.22
C ARG A 70 -6.47 4.04 -0.01
N ILE A 71 -6.67 4.92 -0.99
CA ILE A 71 -7.38 4.59 -2.24
C ILE A 71 -6.66 3.45 -2.98
N ALA A 72 -5.34 3.49 -3.06
CA ALA A 72 -4.56 2.45 -3.71
C ALA A 72 -4.68 1.09 -2.98
N GLN A 73 -4.69 1.09 -1.65
CA GLN A 73 -4.92 -0.12 -0.86
C GLN A 73 -6.31 -0.69 -1.09
N GLU A 74 -7.35 0.15 -1.02
CA GLU A 74 -8.74 -0.26 -1.29
C GLU A 74 -8.89 -0.86 -2.69
N HIS A 75 -8.30 -0.23 -3.70
CA HIS A 75 -8.28 -0.76 -5.05
C HIS A 75 -7.56 -2.12 -5.13
N ASN A 76 -6.46 -2.30 -4.40
CA ASN A 76 -5.74 -3.56 -4.38
C ASN A 76 -6.59 -4.69 -3.77
N GLU A 77 -7.27 -4.42 -2.65
CA GLU A 77 -8.16 -5.39 -2.00
C GLU A 77 -9.35 -5.78 -2.90
N VAL A 78 -9.97 -4.80 -3.56
CA VAL A 78 -11.04 -5.08 -4.55
C VAL A 78 -10.53 -5.95 -5.69
N ARG A 79 -9.34 -5.67 -6.21
CA ARG A 79 -8.75 -6.48 -7.30
C ARG A 79 -8.36 -7.87 -6.86
N LYS A 80 -7.84 -8.05 -5.64
CA LYS A 80 -7.61 -9.38 -5.04
C LYS A 80 -8.91 -10.19 -4.99
N MET A 81 -10.01 -9.58 -4.51
CA MET A 81 -11.33 -10.24 -4.47
C MET A 81 -11.85 -10.61 -5.87
N GLN A 82 -11.72 -9.73 -6.86
CA GLN A 82 -12.12 -10.02 -8.24
C GLN A 82 -11.28 -11.15 -8.86
N GLN A 83 -9.97 -11.16 -8.62
CA GLN A 83 -9.08 -12.23 -9.10
C GLN A 83 -9.46 -13.58 -8.49
N LYS A 84 -9.76 -13.62 -7.19
CA LYS A 84 -10.26 -14.83 -6.52
C LYS A 84 -11.56 -15.33 -7.15
N ASN A 85 -12.55 -14.46 -7.32
CA ASN A 85 -13.85 -14.83 -7.90
C ASN A 85 -13.71 -15.37 -9.33
N ASN A 86 -12.84 -14.74 -10.15
CA ASN A 86 -12.56 -15.23 -11.49
C ASN A 86 -11.88 -16.60 -11.46
N ALA A 87 -10.94 -16.84 -10.54
CA ALA A 87 -10.29 -18.14 -10.42
C ALA A 87 -11.28 -19.25 -9.99
N GLU A 88 -12.32 -18.94 -9.22
CA GLU A 88 -13.37 -19.87 -8.85
C GLU A 88 -14.31 -20.19 -10.02
N THR A 89 -14.64 -19.22 -10.88
CA THR A 89 -15.48 -19.47 -12.06
C THR A 89 -14.80 -20.35 -13.11
N TRP A 90 -13.47 -20.30 -13.28
CA TRP A 90 -12.75 -21.21 -14.19
C TRP A 90 -12.62 -22.65 -13.68
N LYS A 91 -12.94 -22.91 -12.41
CA LYS A 91 -12.94 -24.27 -11.82
C LYS A 91 -14.28 -25.00 -11.97
N THR A 92 -15.29 -24.33 -12.53
CA THR A 92 -16.64 -24.88 -12.77
C THR A 92 -16.83 -25.15 -14.26
#